data_AF-X8KAI5-F1
#
_entry.id   AF-X8KAI5-F1
#
_cell.length_a   1.000
_cell.length_b   1.000
_cell.length_c   1.000
_cell.angle_alpha   90.00
_cell.angle_beta   90.00
_cell.angle_gamma   90.00
#
_symmetry.space_group_name_H-M   'P 1'
#
loop_
_entity.id
_entity.type
_entity.pdbx_description
1 polymer ?
#
loop_
_entity_poly.entity_id
_entity_poly.type
_entity_poly.pdbx_seq_one_letter_code
_entity_poly.pdbx_strand_id
1 'polypeptide(L)'
;MKEEQMILFARALSRCNLSEKDQEVLTAVAMTLSGHPDVFRACYIAFMNDEPSYHYHPMIGAPLEFFYEKELVRIRRLQEEVTLPRSVFIQYASYVDLCLSRIYPLGTVVELDRELLPKELVESFESEQMDFFVVLSGRRVDLDNGHYMDYIGHGYPFGLRFDTSPLFLSNLLIKRVVSEGYSDTVDEHYCQEALRKDYLDAGLISSVYAEEEVNED
;
A
#
# COMPACT_ATOMS: atom_id res chain seq x y z
N MET A 1 3.08 -5.74 15.61
CA MET A 1 3.56 -6.39 14.37
C MET A 1 3.99 -7.79 14.73
N LYS A 2 3.52 -8.80 13.99
CA LYS A 2 3.85 -10.20 14.30
C LYS A 2 5.26 -10.51 13.80
N GLU A 3 6.03 -11.29 14.56
CA GLU A 3 7.40 -11.69 14.22
C GLU A 3 7.51 -12.29 12.81
N GLU A 4 6.51 -13.08 12.42
CA GLU A 4 6.40 -13.72 11.10
C GLU A 4 6.33 -12.71 9.94
N GLN A 5 5.68 -11.56 10.12
CA GLN A 5 5.61 -10.52 9.09
C GLN A 5 6.99 -9.92 8.84
N MET A 6 7.79 -9.75 9.89
CA MET A 6 9.15 -9.24 9.78
C MET A 6 10.09 -10.25 9.14
N ILE A 7 9.93 -11.55 9.45
CA ILE A 7 10.65 -12.63 8.77
C ILE A 7 10.32 -12.63 7.28
N LEU A 8 9.03 -12.51 6.94
CA LEU A 8 8.56 -12.47 5.56
C LEU A 8 9.10 -11.24 4.82
N PHE A 9 9.06 -10.08 5.46
CA PHE A 9 9.59 -8.83 4.92
C PHE A 9 11.11 -8.89 4.72
N ALA A 10 11.88 -9.42 5.67
CA ALA A 10 13.32 -9.60 5.52
C ALA A 10 13.66 -10.51 4.32
N ARG A 11 12.88 -11.58 4.12
CA ARG A 11 12.99 -12.45 2.93
C ARG A 11 12.65 -11.72 1.62
N ALA A 12 11.70 -10.78 1.65
CA ALA A 12 11.39 -9.95 0.48
C ALA A 12 12.53 -8.96 0.20
N LEU A 13 13.01 -8.26 1.24
CA LEU A 13 14.05 -7.25 1.15
C LEU A 13 15.38 -7.80 0.65
N SER A 14 15.72 -9.06 0.98
CA SER A 14 16.92 -9.71 0.45
C SER A 14 16.92 -9.87 -1.07
N ARG A 15 15.76 -9.73 -1.74
CA ARG A 15 15.63 -9.70 -3.20
C ARG A 15 16.09 -8.38 -3.84
N CYS A 16 16.30 -7.32 -3.05
CA CYS A 16 16.70 -5.99 -3.55
C CYS A 16 18.21 -5.83 -3.82
N ASN A 17 19.03 -6.87 -3.65
CA ASN A 17 20.50 -6.83 -3.84
C ASN A 17 21.21 -5.66 -3.11
N LEU A 18 20.80 -5.39 -1.86
CA LEU A 18 21.31 -4.31 -1.03
C LEU A 18 22.41 -4.78 -0.07
N SER A 19 23.25 -3.87 0.40
CA SER A 19 24.22 -4.17 1.46
C SER A 19 23.51 -4.52 2.77
N GLU A 20 24.16 -5.29 3.65
CA GLU A 20 23.59 -5.63 4.97
C GLU A 20 23.22 -4.37 5.76
N LYS A 21 24.09 -3.35 5.73
CA LYS A 21 23.84 -2.06 6.38
C LYS A 21 22.56 -1.39 5.86
N ASP A 22 22.39 -1.33 4.54
CA ASP A 22 21.21 -0.71 3.93
C ASP A 22 19.93 -1.50 4.26
N GLN A 23 20.02 -2.83 4.30
CA GLN A 23 18.90 -3.68 4.70
C GLN A 23 18.48 -3.42 6.16
N GLU A 24 19.43 -3.22 7.08
CA GLU A 24 19.13 -2.86 8.48
C GLU A 24 18.41 -1.52 8.58
N VAL A 25 18.89 -0.50 7.86
CA VAL A 25 18.25 0.84 7.83
C VAL A 25 16.84 0.74 7.27
N LEU A 26 16.66 0.08 6.13
CA LEU A 26 15.36 -0.09 5.48
C LEU A 26 14.38 -0.93 6.30
N THR A 27 14.89 -1.90 7.07
CA THR A 27 14.08 -2.66 8.03
C THR A 27 13.55 -1.74 9.14
N ALA A 28 14.39 -0.89 9.71
CA ALA A 28 13.97 0.08 10.72
C ALA A 28 12.97 1.13 10.17
N VAL A 29 13.15 1.55 8.92
CA VAL A 29 12.19 2.41 8.21
C VAL A 29 10.85 1.68 8.04
N ALA A 30 10.86 0.43 7.54
CA ALA A 30 9.65 -0.37 7.32
C ALA A 30 8.88 -0.62 8.62
N MET A 31 9.59 -0.84 9.73
CA MET A 31 8.98 -0.97 11.05
C MET A 31 8.25 0.30 11.49
N THR A 32 8.77 1.47 11.12
CA THR A 32 8.13 2.75 11.43
C THR A 32 6.90 2.95 10.54
N LEU A 33 7.04 2.68 9.23
CA LEU A 33 5.97 2.83 8.24
C LEU A 33 4.78 1.89 8.51
N SER A 34 5.03 0.66 8.92
CA SER A 34 3.97 -0.30 9.28
C SER A 34 3.20 0.07 10.55
N GLY A 35 3.83 0.81 11.47
CA GLY A 35 3.15 1.41 12.64
C GLY A 35 2.35 2.67 12.30
N HIS A 36 2.63 3.29 11.16
CA HIS A 36 2.04 4.55 10.70
C HIS A 36 1.61 4.45 9.22
N PRO A 37 0.53 3.71 8.90
CA PRO A 37 0.12 3.50 7.51
C PRO A 37 -0.22 4.78 6.74
N ASP A 38 -0.68 5.81 7.45
CA ASP A 38 -0.91 7.16 6.94
C ASP A 38 0.39 7.83 6.47
N VAL A 39 1.48 7.62 7.21
CA VAL A 39 2.83 8.11 6.86
C VAL A 39 3.36 7.37 5.63
N PHE A 40 3.19 6.04 5.57
CA PHE A 40 3.58 5.27 4.39
C PHE A 40 2.83 5.72 3.15
N ARG A 41 1.51 5.86 3.26
CA ARG A 41 0.64 6.37 2.21
C ARG A 41 1.07 7.76 1.74
N ALA A 42 1.25 8.71 2.65
CA ALA A 42 1.63 10.07 2.31
C ALA A 42 3.03 10.15 1.65
N CYS A 43 3.98 9.35 2.14
CA CYS A 43 5.29 9.21 1.52
C CYS A 43 5.20 8.71 0.07
N TYR A 44 4.43 7.65 -0.18
CA TYR A 44 4.33 7.12 -1.54
C TYR A 44 3.54 8.03 -2.48
N ILE A 45 2.50 8.74 -1.99
CA ILE A 45 1.79 9.77 -2.78
C ILE A 45 2.72 10.92 -3.16
N ALA A 46 3.53 11.41 -2.21
CA ALA A 46 4.51 12.47 -2.50
C ALA A 46 5.50 12.03 -3.60
N PHE A 47 5.94 10.76 -3.54
CA PHE A 47 6.77 10.18 -4.60
C PHE A 47 6.06 10.12 -5.96
N MET A 48 4.79 9.66 -6.01
CA MET A 48 4.01 9.57 -7.24
C MET A 48 3.69 10.95 -7.85
N ASN A 49 3.56 11.98 -7.02
CA ASN A 49 3.29 13.35 -7.45
C ASN A 49 4.55 14.14 -7.84
N ASP A 50 5.72 13.50 -7.87
CA ASP A 50 7.02 14.13 -8.12
C ASP A 50 7.32 15.31 -7.17
N GLU A 51 6.82 15.24 -5.93
CA GLU A 51 7.23 16.17 -4.88
C GLU A 51 8.74 16.03 -4.63
N PRO A 52 9.45 17.09 -4.20
CA PRO A 52 10.90 17.00 -3.98
C PRO A 52 11.27 16.18 -2.73
N SER A 53 10.38 16.14 -1.74
CA SER A 53 10.61 15.44 -0.49
C SER A 53 9.34 15.19 0.33
N TYR A 54 9.42 14.24 1.25
CA TYR A 54 8.44 14.01 2.31
C TYR A 54 9.13 13.93 3.67
N HIS A 55 8.53 14.55 4.68
CA HIS A 55 9.12 14.68 6.01
C HIS A 55 8.12 14.29 7.10
N TYR A 56 8.41 13.23 7.83
CA TYR A 56 7.67 12.79 9.00
C TYR A 56 8.45 13.10 10.27
N HIS A 57 7.93 14.03 11.07
CA HIS A 57 8.51 14.48 12.33
C HIS A 57 7.54 14.19 13.48
N PRO A 58 7.53 12.98 14.04
CA PRO A 58 6.67 12.67 15.16
C PRO A 58 7.10 13.42 16.42
N MET A 59 6.13 13.72 17.30
CA MET A 59 6.41 14.30 18.62
C MET A 59 7.26 13.37 19.49
N ILE A 60 7.10 12.04 19.33
CA ILE A 60 7.86 11.00 20.01
C ILE A 60 8.27 9.97 18.96
N GLY A 61 9.58 9.72 18.83
CA GLY A 61 10.12 8.75 17.88
C GLY A 61 11.24 9.32 17.02
N ALA A 62 11.70 8.51 16.06
CA ALA A 62 12.71 8.92 15.09
C ALA A 62 12.05 9.63 13.89
N PRO A 63 12.54 10.80 13.46
CA PRO A 63 12.10 11.42 12.22
C PRO A 63 12.48 10.54 11.03
N LEU A 64 11.63 10.58 10.01
CA LEU A 64 11.87 9.97 8.71
C LEU A 64 11.79 11.03 7.63
N GLU A 65 12.73 10.98 6.71
CA GLU A 65 12.76 11.89 5.59
C GLU A 65 13.09 11.15 4.31
N PHE A 66 12.38 11.52 3.27
CA PHE A 66 12.53 10.98 1.92
C PHE A 66 12.82 12.15 1.01
N PHE A 67 13.90 12.06 0.25
CA PHE A 67 14.25 13.03 -0.78
C PHE A 67 14.15 12.32 -2.13
N TYR A 68 13.30 12.85 -3.00
CA TYR A 68 13.00 12.25 -4.30
C TYR A 68 13.79 13.00 -5.36
N GLU A 69 14.90 12.42 -5.76
CA GLU A 69 15.73 12.93 -6.85
C GLU A 69 15.32 12.23 -8.15
N LYS A 70 15.87 12.71 -9.28
CA LYS A 70 15.45 12.25 -10.61
C LYS A 70 15.59 10.72 -10.79
N GLU A 71 16.71 10.17 -10.33
CA GLU A 71 17.05 8.74 -10.50
C GLU A 71 17.17 8.00 -9.16
N LEU A 72 17.21 8.75 -8.05
CA LEU A 72 17.54 8.24 -6.73
C LEU A 72 16.50 8.68 -5.70
N VAL A 73 16.29 7.83 -4.71
CA VAL A 73 15.53 8.16 -3.50
C VAL A 73 16.46 8.02 -2.32
N ARG A 74 16.65 9.11 -1.58
CA ARG A 74 17.47 9.13 -0.38
C ARG A 74 16.56 9.12 0.84
N ILE A 75 16.76 8.14 1.70
CA ILE A 75 15.96 7.91 2.90
C ILE A 75 16.84 8.15 4.11
N ARG A 76 16.45 9.09 4.96
CA ARG A 76 17.17 9.45 6.18
C ARG A 76 16.33 9.10 7.40
N ARG A 77 16.96 8.41 8.35
CA ARG A 77 16.40 8.11 9.67
C ARG A 77 17.45 8.37 10.74
N LEU A 78 17.23 9.38 11.57
CA LEU A 78 18.22 9.86 12.53
C LEU A 78 19.55 10.22 11.84
N GLN A 79 20.65 9.52 12.17
CA GLN A 79 21.97 9.70 11.60
C GLN A 79 22.29 8.70 10.48
N GLU A 80 21.39 7.74 10.24
CA GLU A 80 21.55 6.76 9.16
C GLU A 80 20.86 7.25 7.89
N GLU A 81 21.46 6.91 6.76
CA GLU A 81 20.99 7.28 5.43
C GLU A 81 21.22 6.12 4.47
N VAL A 82 20.25 5.88 3.59
CA VAL A 82 20.36 4.96 2.46
C VAL A 82 19.93 5.70 1.19
N THR A 83 20.63 5.44 0.09
CA THR A 83 20.29 5.98 -1.23
C THR A 83 19.99 4.82 -2.17
N LEU A 84 18.81 4.83 -2.77
CA LEU A 84 18.30 3.77 -3.63
C LEU A 84 18.06 4.29 -5.03
N PRO A 85 18.31 3.51 -6.09
CA PRO A 85 17.68 3.73 -7.39
C PRO A 85 16.15 3.77 -7.24
N ARG A 86 15.46 4.61 -8.04
CA ARG A 86 13.99 4.71 -7.99
C ARG A 86 13.29 3.36 -8.12
N SER A 87 13.72 2.50 -9.04
CA SER A 87 13.17 1.15 -9.21
C SER A 87 13.30 0.28 -7.95
N VAL A 88 14.44 0.38 -7.25
CA VAL A 88 14.66 -0.33 -5.98
C VAL A 88 13.80 0.26 -4.86
N PHE A 89 13.55 1.57 -4.87
CA PHE A 89 12.61 2.20 -3.93
C PHE A 89 11.16 1.74 -4.17
N ILE A 90 10.71 1.65 -5.43
CA ILE A 90 9.39 1.12 -5.78
C ILE A 90 9.28 -0.33 -5.33
N GLN A 91 10.30 -1.16 -5.60
CA GLN A 91 10.35 -2.55 -5.15
C GLN A 91 10.28 -2.64 -3.62
N TYR A 92 11.06 -1.83 -2.89
CA TYR A 92 11.01 -1.74 -1.43
C TYR A 92 9.61 -1.38 -0.93
N ALA A 93 8.99 -0.34 -1.50
CA ALA A 93 7.64 0.10 -1.13
C ALA A 93 6.60 -1.01 -1.38
N SER A 94 6.71 -1.74 -2.50
CA SER A 94 5.85 -2.87 -2.82
C SER A 94 5.94 -4.00 -1.77
N TYR A 95 7.13 -4.23 -1.20
CA TYR A 95 7.33 -5.23 -0.15
C TYR A 95 6.85 -4.75 1.22
N VAL A 96 7.00 -3.46 1.53
CA VAL A 96 6.37 -2.87 2.72
C VAL A 96 4.85 -3.05 2.64
N ASP A 97 4.25 -2.77 1.50
CA ASP A 97 2.80 -2.92 1.32
C ASP A 97 2.32 -4.38 1.37
N LEU A 98 3.00 -5.27 0.66
CA LEU A 98 2.66 -6.69 0.62
C LEU A 98 2.79 -7.34 2.00
N CYS A 99 3.92 -7.12 2.68
CA CYS A 99 4.25 -7.83 3.91
C CYS A 99 3.70 -7.16 5.17
N LEU A 100 3.53 -5.84 5.19
CA LEU A 100 3.30 -5.08 6.43
C LEU A 100 2.01 -4.25 6.44
N SER A 101 1.49 -3.81 5.28
CA SER A 101 0.24 -3.03 5.27
C SER A 101 -0.94 -3.83 5.80
N ARG A 102 -1.90 -3.13 6.42
CA ARG A 102 -3.11 -3.75 6.94
C ARG A 102 -3.93 -4.36 5.79
N ILE A 103 -4.44 -5.57 6.04
CA ILE A 103 -5.42 -6.23 5.18
C ILE A 103 -6.74 -6.16 5.95
N TYR A 104 -7.68 -5.35 5.47
CA TYR A 104 -8.95 -5.09 6.15
C TYR A 104 -9.92 -6.27 6.00
N PRO A 105 -10.74 -6.55 7.03
CA PRO A 105 -11.72 -7.60 6.94
C PRO A 105 -12.77 -7.37 5.83
N LEU A 106 -13.31 -8.44 5.25
CA LEU A 106 -14.43 -8.35 4.32
C LEU A 106 -15.66 -7.76 5.03
N GLY A 107 -16.46 -6.99 4.29
CA GLY A 107 -17.56 -6.20 4.84
C GLY A 107 -17.12 -4.89 5.51
N THR A 108 -15.81 -4.59 5.58
CA THR A 108 -15.33 -3.27 6.00
C THR A 108 -15.88 -2.19 5.09
N VAL A 109 -16.42 -1.13 5.66
CA VAL A 109 -16.80 0.10 4.98
C VAL A 109 -15.67 1.11 5.13
N VAL A 110 -15.14 1.58 4.01
CA VAL A 110 -14.06 2.56 3.93
C VAL A 110 -14.54 3.84 3.26
N GLU A 111 -13.95 4.96 3.65
CA GLU A 111 -14.02 6.22 2.90
C GLU A 111 -12.82 6.29 1.96
N LEU A 112 -13.09 6.50 0.68
CA LEU A 112 -12.06 6.74 -0.32
C LEU A 112 -11.59 8.19 -0.28
N ASP A 113 -10.33 8.42 -0.59
CA ASP A 113 -9.78 9.76 -0.72
C ASP A 113 -10.15 10.36 -2.08
N ARG A 114 -11.13 11.26 -2.07
CA ARG A 114 -11.63 11.97 -3.26
C ARG A 114 -10.50 12.58 -4.10
N GLU A 115 -9.43 13.06 -3.49
CA GLU A 115 -8.32 13.73 -4.19
C GLU A 115 -7.47 12.78 -5.02
N LEU A 116 -7.52 11.47 -4.72
CA LEU A 116 -6.79 10.43 -5.45
C LEU A 116 -7.64 9.67 -6.46
N LEU A 117 -8.95 9.95 -6.52
CA LEU A 117 -9.85 9.24 -7.42
C LEU A 117 -9.83 9.86 -8.83
N PRO A 118 -9.97 9.03 -9.88
CA PRO A 118 -10.22 9.52 -11.23
C PRO A 118 -11.44 10.43 -11.30
N LYS A 119 -11.38 11.46 -12.15
CA LYS A 119 -12.45 12.48 -12.26
C LYS A 119 -13.79 11.86 -12.62
N GLU A 120 -13.82 10.88 -13.52
CA GLU A 120 -15.06 10.21 -13.92
C GLU A 120 -15.71 9.47 -12.74
N LEU A 121 -14.90 8.86 -11.87
CA LEU A 121 -15.41 8.18 -10.68
C LEU A 121 -15.98 9.20 -9.69
N VAL A 122 -15.29 10.33 -9.50
CA VAL A 122 -15.79 11.42 -8.64
C VAL A 122 -17.14 11.93 -9.13
N GLU A 123 -17.27 12.20 -10.43
CA GLU A 123 -18.52 12.65 -11.03
C GLU A 123 -19.65 11.63 -10.89
N SER A 124 -19.35 10.33 -10.99
CA SER A 124 -20.33 9.26 -10.79
C SER A 124 -20.91 9.28 -9.37
N PHE A 125 -20.06 9.34 -8.35
CA PHE A 125 -20.51 9.42 -6.94
C PHE A 125 -21.33 10.69 -6.68
N GLU A 126 -20.87 11.85 -7.17
CA GLU A 126 -21.56 13.12 -6.99
C GLU A 126 -22.94 13.14 -7.69
N SER A 127 -23.05 12.54 -8.89
CA SER A 127 -24.31 12.47 -9.64
C SER A 127 -25.38 11.65 -8.94
N GLU A 128 -24.97 10.61 -8.20
CA GLU A 128 -25.86 9.77 -7.39
C GLU A 128 -26.06 10.33 -5.97
N GLN A 129 -25.49 11.49 -5.65
CA GLN A 129 -25.49 12.11 -4.32
C GLN A 129 -24.96 11.16 -3.24
N MET A 130 -23.95 10.37 -3.59
CA MET A 130 -23.32 9.39 -2.71
C MET A 130 -22.09 9.98 -2.03
N ASP A 131 -21.89 9.59 -0.78
CA ASP A 131 -20.58 9.70 -0.14
C ASP A 131 -19.60 8.71 -0.78
N PHE A 132 -18.31 8.98 -0.70
CA PHE A 132 -17.22 8.14 -1.21
C PHE A 132 -16.99 6.87 -0.38
N PHE A 133 -18.07 6.24 0.08
CA PHE A 133 -18.05 5.05 0.91
C PHE A 133 -18.14 3.80 0.05
N VAL A 134 -17.29 2.84 0.36
CA VAL A 134 -17.24 1.55 -0.32
C VAL A 134 -17.20 0.41 0.69
N VAL A 135 -18.02 -0.62 0.47
CA VAL A 135 -17.92 -1.89 1.21
C VAL A 135 -16.98 -2.84 0.49
N LEU A 136 -15.97 -3.35 1.20
CA LEU A 136 -14.98 -4.29 0.68
C LEU A 136 -15.57 -5.70 0.63
N SER A 137 -15.45 -6.37 -0.51
CA SER A 137 -16.03 -7.68 -0.79
C SER A 137 -15.04 -8.72 -1.34
N GLY A 138 -13.88 -8.29 -1.82
CA GLY A 138 -12.74 -9.15 -2.14
C GLY A 138 -11.44 -8.57 -1.56
N ARG A 139 -10.44 -9.41 -1.30
CA ARG A 139 -9.09 -9.01 -0.86
C ARG A 139 -8.04 -9.66 -1.75
N ARG A 140 -6.93 -8.96 -2.02
CA ARG A 140 -5.78 -9.41 -2.82
C ARG A 140 -6.26 -10.19 -4.04
N VAL A 141 -6.75 -9.48 -5.04
CA VAL A 141 -7.29 -10.09 -6.26
C VAL A 141 -6.18 -10.15 -7.28
N ASP A 142 -5.75 -11.37 -7.63
CA ASP A 142 -4.80 -11.62 -8.71
C ASP A 142 -5.41 -11.15 -10.04
N LEU A 143 -4.64 -10.35 -10.79
CA LEU A 143 -5.03 -9.80 -12.08
C LEU A 143 -4.48 -10.65 -13.25
N ASP A 144 -3.89 -11.82 -12.96
CA ASP A 144 -3.28 -12.75 -13.92
C ASP A 144 -2.17 -12.13 -14.78
N ASN A 145 -1.52 -11.06 -14.28
CA ASN A 145 -0.47 -10.32 -14.98
C ASN A 145 0.76 -10.01 -14.10
N GLY A 146 0.93 -10.76 -13.00
CA GLY A 146 2.01 -10.50 -12.03
C GLY A 146 1.66 -9.41 -11.00
N HIS A 147 0.48 -8.82 -11.10
CA HIS A 147 -0.01 -7.81 -10.17
C HIS A 147 -1.31 -8.25 -9.48
N TYR A 148 -1.58 -7.62 -8.33
CA TYR A 148 -2.86 -7.76 -7.65
C TYR A 148 -3.49 -6.40 -7.33
N MET A 149 -4.79 -6.43 -7.08
CA MET A 149 -5.52 -5.33 -6.46
C MET A 149 -5.78 -5.62 -4.98
N ASP A 150 -5.61 -4.63 -4.10
CA ASP A 150 -5.78 -4.86 -2.65
C ASP A 150 -7.20 -5.32 -2.30
N TYR A 151 -8.22 -4.73 -2.93
CA TYR A 151 -9.61 -5.09 -2.72
C TYR A 151 -10.47 -4.97 -3.97
N ILE A 152 -11.57 -5.71 -3.93
CA ILE A 152 -12.77 -5.40 -4.70
C ILE A 152 -13.80 -4.80 -3.74
N GLY A 153 -14.48 -3.74 -4.17
CA GLY A 153 -15.53 -3.11 -3.39
C GLY A 153 -16.73 -2.64 -4.21
N HIS A 154 -17.79 -2.28 -3.50
CA HIS A 154 -19.02 -1.73 -4.06
C HIS A 154 -19.45 -0.48 -3.31
N GLY A 155 -20.04 0.49 -4.02
CA GLY A 155 -20.56 1.71 -3.41
C GLY A 155 -21.54 1.42 -2.26
N TYR A 156 -21.33 2.03 -1.11
CA TYR A 156 -22.21 1.93 0.05
C TYR A 156 -23.29 3.03 -0.01
N PRO A 157 -24.56 2.76 0.35
CA PRO A 157 -25.10 1.54 0.97
C PRO A 157 -25.57 0.47 -0.03
N PHE A 158 -25.36 0.68 -1.33
CA PHE A 158 -25.96 -0.15 -2.37
C PHE A 158 -25.40 -1.57 -2.45
N GLY A 159 -24.10 -1.75 -2.22
CA GLY A 159 -23.44 -3.04 -2.35
C GLY A 159 -23.44 -3.55 -3.80
N LEU A 160 -23.36 -4.87 -3.98
CA LEU A 160 -23.36 -5.50 -5.30
C LEU A 160 -24.72 -5.35 -5.99
N ARG A 161 -24.75 -4.65 -7.13
CA ARG A 161 -25.90 -4.54 -8.03
C ARG A 161 -25.56 -5.06 -9.42
N PHE A 162 -26.58 -5.47 -10.17
CA PHE A 162 -26.42 -5.99 -11.54
C PHE A 162 -26.00 -4.92 -12.56
N ASP A 163 -26.26 -3.65 -12.26
CA ASP A 163 -26.02 -2.50 -13.13
C ASP A 163 -24.72 -1.75 -12.83
N THR A 164 -23.97 -2.18 -11.80
CA THR A 164 -22.73 -1.52 -11.37
C THR A 164 -21.55 -2.48 -11.44
N SER A 165 -20.46 -2.05 -12.04
CA SER A 165 -19.20 -2.80 -11.98
C SER A 165 -18.56 -2.70 -10.59
N PRO A 166 -17.85 -3.73 -10.13
CA PRO A 166 -17.04 -3.64 -8.92
C PRO A 166 -15.94 -2.58 -9.07
N LEU A 167 -15.59 -1.95 -7.95
CA LEU A 167 -14.44 -1.06 -7.85
C LEU A 167 -13.21 -1.87 -7.44
N PHE A 168 -12.13 -1.73 -8.20
CA PHE A 168 -10.81 -2.23 -7.84
C PHE A 168 -10.09 -1.16 -7.01
N LEU A 169 -9.73 -1.49 -5.77
CA LEU A 169 -9.23 -0.52 -4.80
C LEU A 169 -7.87 -0.92 -4.26
N SER A 170 -6.95 0.05 -4.20
CA SER A 170 -5.72 -0.07 -3.43
C SER A 170 -5.88 0.51 -2.02
N ASN A 171 -5.08 0.03 -1.07
CA ASN A 171 -4.86 0.65 0.24
C ASN A 171 -4.56 2.16 0.13
N LEU A 172 -3.86 2.60 -0.93
CA LEU A 172 -3.52 4.01 -1.15
C LEU A 172 -4.76 4.90 -1.34
N LEU A 173 -5.86 4.35 -1.88
CA LEU A 173 -7.09 5.09 -2.09
C LEU A 173 -7.94 5.21 -0.81
N ILE A 174 -7.65 4.42 0.22
CA ILE A 174 -8.42 4.41 1.46
C ILE A 174 -7.97 5.58 2.34
N LYS A 175 -8.87 6.54 2.56
CA LYS A 175 -8.65 7.67 3.47
C LYS A 175 -8.79 7.25 4.92
N ARG A 176 -9.84 6.49 5.24
CA ARG A 176 -10.08 5.92 6.57
C ARG A 176 -11.07 4.77 6.54
N VAL A 177 -11.06 3.96 7.59
CA VAL A 177 -12.12 2.99 7.88
C VAL A 177 -13.28 3.70 8.57
N VAL A 178 -14.49 3.53 8.04
CA VAL A 178 -15.74 4.02 8.64
C VAL A 178 -16.31 2.98 9.59
N SER A 179 -16.32 1.71 9.16
CA SER A 179 -16.78 0.58 9.96
C SER A 179 -15.97 -0.65 9.57
N GLU A 180 -15.33 -1.30 10.54
CA GLU A 180 -14.55 -2.50 10.28
C GLU A 180 -15.45 -3.75 10.18
N GLY A 181 -15.18 -4.59 9.19
CA GLY A 181 -15.89 -5.84 8.98
C GLY A 181 -15.57 -6.90 10.04
N TYR A 182 -16.26 -8.03 9.97
CA TYR A 182 -16.02 -9.13 10.90
C TYR A 182 -14.68 -9.81 10.65
N SER A 183 -13.94 -10.07 11.73
CA SER A 183 -12.70 -10.84 11.73
C SER A 183 -12.66 -11.75 12.95
N ASP A 184 -12.21 -12.99 12.75
CA ASP A 184 -11.94 -13.94 13.81
C ASP A 184 -10.47 -14.42 13.74
N THR A 185 -10.07 -15.31 14.64
CA THR A 185 -8.69 -15.83 14.65
C THR A 185 -8.32 -16.55 13.36
N VAL A 186 -9.30 -17.16 12.66
CA VAL A 186 -9.06 -17.87 11.39
C VAL A 186 -8.82 -16.88 10.26
N ASP A 187 -9.67 -15.84 10.13
CA ASP A 187 -9.50 -14.76 9.14
C ASP A 187 -8.18 -14.02 9.37
N GLU A 188 -7.84 -13.72 10.62
CA GLU A 188 -6.57 -13.08 10.97
C GLU A 188 -5.37 -13.95 10.61
N HIS A 189 -5.38 -15.24 10.95
CA HIS A 189 -4.28 -16.14 10.61
C HIS A 189 -4.12 -16.27 9.09
N TYR A 190 -5.23 -16.45 8.36
CA TYR A 190 -5.22 -16.50 6.90
C TYR A 190 -4.61 -15.23 6.29
N CYS A 191 -5.07 -14.04 6.72
CA CYS A 191 -4.61 -12.78 6.16
C CYS A 191 -3.17 -12.43 6.57
N GLN A 192 -2.78 -12.70 7.82
CA GLN A 192 -1.47 -12.27 8.33
C GLN A 192 -0.33 -13.21 7.95
N GLU A 193 -0.62 -14.47 7.64
CA GLU A 193 0.41 -15.48 7.35
C GLU A 193 0.27 -16.04 5.93
N ALA A 194 -0.79 -16.81 5.67
CA ALA A 194 -0.94 -17.55 4.41
C ALA A 194 -0.98 -16.61 3.20
N LEU A 195 -1.90 -15.64 3.20
CA LEU A 195 -2.14 -14.78 2.05
C LEU A 195 -0.91 -13.96 1.65
N ARG A 196 -0.18 -13.39 2.62
CA ARG A 196 1.04 -12.61 2.33
C ARG A 196 2.16 -13.49 1.79
N LYS A 197 2.32 -14.67 2.37
CA LYS A 197 3.35 -15.62 1.97
C LYS A 197 3.11 -16.11 0.54
N ASP A 198 1.88 -16.53 0.24
CA ASP A 198 1.50 -17.05 -1.08
C ASP A 198 1.78 -16.01 -2.17
N TYR A 199 1.41 -14.75 -1.93
CA TYR A 199 1.63 -13.65 -2.87
C TYR A 199 3.12 -13.33 -3.06
N LEU A 200 3.90 -13.32 -1.97
CA LEU A 200 5.35 -13.10 -2.06
C LEU A 200 6.07 -14.26 -2.76
N ASP A 201 5.61 -15.49 -2.55
CA ASP A 201 6.16 -16.69 -3.20
C ASP A 201 5.80 -16.74 -4.70
N ALA A 202 4.61 -16.29 -5.07
CA ALA A 202 4.17 -16.11 -6.45
C ALA A 202 4.84 -14.91 -7.16
N GLY A 203 5.53 -14.04 -6.42
CA GLY A 203 6.19 -12.85 -6.97
C GLY A 203 5.22 -11.72 -7.33
N LEU A 204 4.00 -11.75 -6.80
CA LEU A 204 2.99 -10.74 -7.07
C LEU A 204 3.25 -9.46 -6.28
N ILE A 205 3.02 -8.30 -6.91
CA ILE A 205 3.06 -6.98 -6.27
C ILE A 205 1.75 -6.23 -6.48
N SER A 206 1.43 -5.26 -5.61
CA SER A 206 0.23 -4.44 -5.82
C SER A 206 0.39 -3.65 -7.12
N SER A 207 -0.69 -3.57 -7.89
CA SER A 207 -0.75 -2.86 -9.18
C SER A 207 -0.35 -1.39 -9.09
N VAL A 208 -0.41 -0.78 -7.90
CA VAL A 208 0.06 0.61 -7.71
C VAL A 208 1.59 0.76 -7.76
N TYR A 209 2.31 -0.36 -7.66
CA TYR A 209 3.77 -0.40 -7.83
C TYR A 209 4.18 -0.97 -9.18
N ALA A 210 3.23 -1.19 -10.10
CA ALA A 210 3.57 -1.52 -11.47
C ALA A 210 4.26 -0.30 -12.09
N GLU A 211 5.49 -0.47 -12.57
CA GLU A 211 6.10 0.54 -13.44
C GLU A 211 5.29 0.56 -14.74
N GLU A 212 4.78 1.73 -15.14
CA GLU A 212 4.17 1.87 -16.47
C GLU A 212 5.26 1.54 -17.50
N GLU A 213 5.07 0.46 -18.27
CA GLU A 213 5.77 0.32 -19.54
C GLU A 213 5.32 1.49 -20.40
N VAL A 214 6.12 2.56 -20.43
CA VAL A 214 5.97 3.62 -21.42
C VAL A 214 6.24 2.95 -22.76
N ASN A 215 5.17 2.51 -23.41
CA ASN A 215 5.22 2.19 -24.82
C ASN A 215 5.56 3.52 -25.53
N GLU A 216 6.84 3.67 -25.87
CA GLU A 216 7.27 4.68 -26.84
C GLU A 216 6.60 4.33 -28.18
N ASP A 217 5.46 4.96 -28.46
CA ASP A 217 4.88 5.04 -29.81
C ASP A 217 5.73 5.97 -30.71
#